data_AF-A0A6I4VS92-F1
#
_entry.id   AF-A0A6I4VS92-F1
#
_cell.length_a   1.000
_cell.length_b   1.000
_cell.length_c   1.000
_cell.angle_alpha   90.00
_cell.angle_beta   90.00
_cell.angle_gamma   90.00
#
_symmetry.space_group_name_H-M   'P 1'
#
loop_
_entity.id
_entity.type
_entity.pdbx_description
1 polymer ?
#
loop_
_entity_poly.entity_id
_entity_poly.type
_entity_poly.pdbx_seq_one_letter_code
_entity_poly.pdbx_strand_id
1 'polypeptide(L)'
;MEKESIVRWISVATSSISKIYQNRELKDYNINSSEYILLVNLYEKDGISQERLSANLFINKAAAACAIGRLEKLGYVKRSRDPNDSRAYLVTLTAKGFEMRNFIKTKLNY
;
A
#
# COMPACT_ATOMS: atom_id res chain seq x y z
N MET A 1 3.38 -22.25 9.63
CA MET A 1 2.72 -20.97 9.97
C MET A 1 3.16 -19.80 9.07
N GLU A 2 4.41 -19.67 8.62
CA GLU A 2 4.82 -18.56 7.72
C GLU A 2 4.41 -18.72 6.23
N LYS A 3 4.32 -19.96 5.73
CA LYS A 3 4.08 -20.21 4.29
C LYS A 3 2.65 -19.86 3.84
N GLU A 4 1.66 -19.94 4.73
CA GLU A 4 0.26 -19.62 4.42
C GLU A 4 0.03 -18.11 4.25
N SER A 5 0.76 -17.27 4.99
CA SER A 5 0.73 -15.81 4.79
C SER A 5 1.31 -15.41 3.44
N ILE A 6 2.43 -16.01 3.02
CA ILE A 6 3.08 -15.67 1.74
C ILE A 6 2.17 -16.00 0.55
N VAL A 7 1.54 -17.19 0.55
CA VAL A 7 0.60 -17.60 -0.50
C VAL A 7 -0.62 -16.69 -0.52
N ARG A 8 -1.16 -16.33 0.66
CA ARG A 8 -2.26 -15.38 0.78
C ARG A 8 -1.87 -14.02 0.21
N TRP A 9 -0.67 -13.51 0.49
CA TRP A 9 -0.17 -12.25 -0.02
C TRP A 9 0.05 -12.24 -1.53
N ILE A 10 0.62 -13.31 -2.08
CA ILE A 10 0.78 -13.48 -3.54
C ILE A 10 -0.60 -13.55 -4.20
N SER A 11 -1.53 -14.30 -3.60
CA SER A 11 -2.90 -14.45 -4.11
C SER A 11 -3.69 -13.14 -4.01
N VAL A 12 -3.52 -12.37 -2.93
CA VAL A 12 -4.08 -11.01 -2.77
C VAL A 12 -3.46 -10.08 -3.80
N ALA A 13 -2.15 -10.08 -3.98
CA ALA A 13 -1.48 -9.22 -4.96
C ALA A 13 -1.93 -9.53 -6.39
N THR A 14 -1.90 -10.80 -6.81
CA THR A 14 -2.32 -11.22 -8.17
C THR A 14 -3.82 -11.03 -8.41
N SER A 15 -4.67 -11.36 -7.42
CA SER A 15 -6.12 -11.15 -7.52
C SER A 15 -6.47 -9.67 -7.49
N SER A 16 -5.76 -8.86 -6.72
CA SER A 16 -6.00 -7.42 -6.65
C SER A 16 -5.49 -6.70 -7.89
N ILE A 17 -4.33 -7.07 -8.43
CA ILE A 17 -3.85 -6.58 -9.72
C ILE A 17 -4.90 -6.86 -10.80
N SER A 18 -5.37 -8.10 -10.91
CA SER A 18 -6.42 -8.46 -11.87
C SER A 18 -7.71 -7.68 -11.64
N LYS A 19 -8.14 -7.53 -10.38
CA LYS A 19 -9.34 -6.76 -10.02
C LYS A 19 -9.17 -5.26 -10.25
N ILE A 20 -7.98 -4.67 -10.15
CA ILE A 20 -7.73 -3.25 -10.48
C ILE A 20 -7.78 -3.02 -11.98
N TYR A 21 -7.19 -3.93 -12.76
CA TYR A 21 -7.29 -3.86 -14.23
C TYR A 21 -8.74 -4.08 -14.73
N GLN A 22 -9.53 -4.87 -14.00
CA GLN A 22 -10.95 -5.12 -14.33
C GLN A 22 -11.93 -4.10 -13.73
N ASN A 23 -11.64 -3.51 -12.55
CA ASN A 23 -12.51 -2.53 -11.91
C ASN A 23 -12.31 -1.13 -12.47
N ARG A 24 -13.27 -0.67 -13.26
CA ARG A 24 -13.40 0.73 -13.65
C ARG A 24 -13.52 1.67 -12.44
N GLU A 25 -14.10 1.23 -11.33
CA GLU A 25 -14.33 2.07 -10.15
C GLU A 25 -13.04 2.52 -9.44
N LEU A 26 -11.93 1.78 -9.55
CA LEU A 26 -10.64 2.21 -8.97
C LEU A 26 -9.91 3.22 -9.86
N LYS A 27 -10.27 3.33 -11.15
CA LYS A 27 -9.78 4.42 -12.01
C LYS A 27 -10.24 5.79 -11.51
N ASP A 28 -11.43 5.87 -10.92
CA ASP A 28 -11.99 7.14 -10.42
C ASP A 28 -11.17 7.69 -9.24
N TYR A 29 -10.48 6.82 -8.50
CA TYR A 29 -9.57 7.21 -7.41
C TYR A 29 -8.12 7.40 -7.88
N ASN A 30 -7.83 7.17 -9.16
CA ASN A 30 -6.54 7.32 -9.82
C ASN A 30 -5.39 6.53 -9.14
N ILE A 31 -5.72 5.36 -8.57
CA ILE A 31 -4.78 4.46 -7.90
C ILE A 31 -4.39 3.32 -8.84
N ASN A 32 -3.09 3.08 -9.00
CA ASN A 32 -2.56 1.95 -9.75
C ASN A 32 -2.26 0.72 -8.86
N SER A 33 -1.88 -0.38 -9.49
CA SER A 33 -1.62 -1.65 -8.81
C SER A 33 -0.53 -1.59 -7.74
N SER A 34 0.56 -0.86 -7.98
CA SER A 34 1.66 -0.73 -7.00
C SER A 34 1.24 0.08 -5.79
N GLU A 35 0.48 1.16 -6.02
CA GLU A 35 -0.07 2.03 -4.97
C GLU A 35 -1.12 1.29 -4.13
N TYR A 36 -1.99 0.52 -4.77
CA TYR A 36 -2.97 -0.31 -4.07
C TYR A 36 -2.29 -1.33 -3.16
N ILE A 37 -1.31 -2.08 -3.67
CA ILE A 37 -0.61 -3.10 -2.89
C ILE A 37 0.11 -2.45 -1.69
N LEU A 38 0.64 -1.24 -1.86
CA LEU A 38 1.25 -0.47 -0.78
C LEU A 38 0.21 -0.09 0.29
N LEU A 39 -0.97 0.37 -0.11
CA LEU A 39 -2.07 0.65 0.81
C LEU A 39 -2.51 -0.60 1.59
N VAL A 40 -2.62 -1.76 0.92
CA VAL A 40 -2.96 -3.02 1.62
C VAL A 40 -1.91 -3.39 2.66
N ASN A 41 -0.61 -3.20 2.36
CA ASN A 41 0.45 -3.43 3.35
C ASN A 41 0.33 -2.48 4.56
N LEU A 42 0.04 -1.20 4.31
CA LEU A 42 -0.20 -0.23 5.38
C LEU A 42 -1.47 -0.52 6.19
N TYR A 43 -2.50 -1.12 5.57
CA TYR A 43 -3.72 -1.53 6.27
C TYR A 43 -3.53 -2.71 7.21
N GLU A 44 -2.54 -3.58 6.92
CA GLU A 44 -2.15 -4.65 7.83
C GLU A 44 -1.27 -4.13 8.96
N LYS A 45 -0.32 -3.25 8.64
CA LYS A 45 0.53 -2.62 9.64
C LYS A 45 0.87 -1.20 9.21
N ASP A 46 0.36 -0.24 9.96
CA ASP A 46 0.63 1.17 9.71
C ASP A 46 2.00 1.58 10.30
N GLY A 47 2.58 2.68 9.81
CA GLY A 47 3.85 3.20 10.33
C GLY A 47 5.06 2.33 10.00
N ILE A 48 5.11 1.77 8.80
CA ILE A 48 6.24 0.97 8.32
C ILE A 48 7.27 1.87 7.65
N SER A 49 8.55 1.57 7.82
CA SER A 49 9.61 2.27 7.09
C SER A 49 9.54 2.02 5.59
N GLN A 50 9.92 3.02 4.79
CA GLN A 50 9.97 2.89 3.33
C GLN A 50 10.85 1.73 2.87
N GLU A 51 11.96 1.46 3.58
CA GLU A 51 12.82 0.32 3.29
C GLU A 51 12.09 -1.01 3.48
N ARG A 52 11.38 -1.15 4.59
CA ARG A 52 10.62 -2.38 4.87
C ARG A 52 9.43 -2.55 3.94
N LEU A 53 8.78 -1.45 3.53
CA LEU A 53 7.79 -1.50 2.45
C LEU A 53 8.41 -1.98 1.13
N SER A 54 9.59 -1.47 0.74
CA SER A 54 10.25 -1.92 -0.48
C SER A 54 10.60 -3.42 -0.44
N ALA A 55 11.03 -3.92 0.72
CA ALA A 55 11.32 -5.34 0.94
C ALA A 55 10.05 -6.20 0.89
N ASN A 56 8.99 -5.80 1.59
CA ASN A 56 7.71 -6.53 1.60
C ASN A 56 7.10 -6.65 0.20
N LEU A 57 7.28 -5.62 -0.62
CA LEU A 57 6.73 -5.54 -1.96
C LEU A 57 7.65 -6.12 -3.04
N PHE A 58 8.86 -6.54 -2.67
CA PHE A 58 9.89 -7.00 -3.61
C PHE A 58 10.16 -6.01 -4.76
N ILE A 59 10.08 -4.71 -4.46
CA ILE A 59 10.37 -3.63 -5.43
C ILE A 59 11.61 -2.86 -5.00
N ASN A 60 12.28 -2.23 -5.98
CA ASN A 60 13.42 -1.37 -5.67
C ASN A 60 12.99 -0.10 -4.92
N LYS A 61 13.95 0.52 -4.21
CA LYS A 61 13.72 1.71 -3.37
C LYS A 61 13.15 2.90 -4.16
N ALA A 62 13.54 3.05 -5.43
CA ALA A 62 13.05 4.12 -6.29
C ALA A 62 11.57 3.93 -6.66
N ALA A 63 11.16 2.70 -7.00
CA ALA A 63 9.78 2.35 -7.29
C ALA A 63 8.88 2.55 -6.06
N ALA A 64 9.35 2.11 -4.88
CA ALA A 64 8.65 2.37 -3.62
C ALA A 64 8.51 3.87 -3.35
N ALA A 65 9.58 4.66 -3.51
CA ALA A 65 9.55 6.11 -3.34
C ALA A 65 8.55 6.78 -4.28
N CYS A 66 8.51 6.37 -5.55
CA CYS A 66 7.57 6.88 -6.55
C CYS A 66 6.12 6.57 -6.15
N ALA A 67 5.82 5.32 -5.76
CA ALA A 67 4.48 4.92 -5.35
C ALA A 67 4.01 5.67 -4.09
N ILE A 68 4.88 5.79 -3.08
CA ILE A 68 4.59 6.55 -1.85
C ILE A 68 4.36 8.02 -2.20
N GLY A 69 5.23 8.63 -3.01
CA GLY A 69 5.09 10.03 -3.41
C GLY A 69 3.80 10.31 -4.17
N ARG A 70 3.29 9.35 -4.95
CA ARG A 70 1.98 9.46 -5.61
C ARG A 70 0.83 9.36 -4.62
N LEU A 71 0.85 8.37 -3.72
CA LEU A 71 -0.16 8.23 -2.67
C LEU A 71 -0.20 9.43 -1.72
N GLU A 72 0.95 10.04 -1.45
CA GLU A 72 1.08 11.26 -0.65
C GLU A 72 0.46 12.45 -1.36
N LYS A 73 0.70 12.62 -2.68
CA LYS A 73 0.02 13.64 -3.50
C LYS A 73 -1.50 13.44 -3.56
N LEU A 74 -1.96 12.19 -3.58
CA LEU A 74 -3.38 11.86 -3.51
C LEU A 74 -3.97 12.03 -2.09
N GLY A 75 -3.13 12.25 -1.09
CA GLY A 75 -3.51 12.50 0.29
C GLY A 75 -3.86 11.24 1.08
N TYR A 76 -3.49 10.04 0.61
CA TYR A 76 -3.79 8.77 1.29
C TYR A 76 -2.75 8.38 2.34
N VAL A 77 -1.49 8.81 2.17
CA VAL A 77 -0.38 8.52 3.08
C VAL A 77 0.40 9.79 3.40
N LYS A 78 1.16 9.75 4.49
CA LYS A 78 2.13 10.78 4.86
C LYS A 78 3.46 10.13 5.23
N ARG A 79 4.56 10.84 4.96
CA ARG A 79 5.90 10.46 5.42
C ARG A 79 6.30 11.28 6.64
N SER A 80 6.81 10.60 7.66
CA SER A 80 7.46 11.22 8.83
C SER A 80 8.84 10.63 9.03
N ARG A 81 9.78 11.40 9.61
CA ARG A 81 11.06 10.82 10.02
C ARG A 81 10.83 9.77 11.10
N ASP A 82 11.60 8.68 11.04
CA ASP A 82 11.60 7.69 12.12
C ASP A 82 12.27 8.31 13.35
N PRO A 83 11.63 8.30 14.54
CA PRO A 83 12.23 8.81 15.77
C PRO A 83 13.46 8.00 16.21
N ASN A 84 13.61 6.74 15.77
CA ASN A 84 14.74 5.88 16.12
C ASN A 84 15.86 5.92 15.08
N ASP A 85 15.55 6.33 13.84
CA ASP A 85 16.53 6.49 12.77
C ASP A 85 16.20 7.72 11.91
N SER A 86 16.94 8.80 12.14
CA SER A 86 16.79 10.05 11.39
C SER A 86 17.00 9.94 9.87
N ARG A 87 17.61 8.83 9.40
CA ARG A 87 17.82 8.54 7.98
C ARG A 87 16.64 7.79 7.35
N ALA A 88 15.75 7.22 8.17
CA ALA A 88 14.59 6.48 7.72
C ALA A 88 13.32 7.34 7.72
N TYR A 89 12.44 7.05 6.77
CA TYR A 89 11.09 7.59 6.73
C TYR A 89 10.08 6.49 7.03
N LEU A 90 9.19 6.77 7.97
CA LEU A 90 7.99 6.00 8.23
C LEU A 90 6.87 6.49 7.32
N VAL A 91 6.15 5.55 6.74
CA VAL A 91 4.95 5.81 5.95
C VAL A 91 3.75 5.45 6.80
N THR A 92 2.84 6.40 6.96
CA THR A 92 1.60 6.23 7.73
C THR A 92 0.39 6.61 6.89
N LEU A 93 -0.74 5.97 7.15
CA LEU A 93 -2.01 6.32 6.53
C LEU A 93 -2.52 7.66 7.07
N THR A 94 -3.16 8.43 6.20
CA THR A 94 -3.95 9.60 6.59
C THR A 94 -5.38 9.19 6.90
N ALA A 95 -6.20 10.11 7.43
CA ALA A 95 -7.64 9.89 7.58
C ALA A 95 -8.30 9.43 6.27
N LYS A 96 -7.97 10.08 5.14
CA LYS A 96 -8.44 9.70 3.80
C LYS A 96 -7.96 8.30 3.40
N GLY A 97 -6.73 7.92 3.74
CA GLY A 97 -6.22 6.56 3.57
C GLY A 97 -7.04 5.52 4.35
N PHE A 98 -7.38 5.82 5.60
CA PHE A 98 -8.22 4.95 6.42
C PHE A 98 -9.67 4.84 5.89
N GLU A 99 -10.26 5.91 5.38
CA GLU A 99 -11.58 5.85 4.74
C GLU A 99 -11.55 4.98 3.48
N MET A 100 -10.50 5.09 2.68
CA MET A 100 -10.29 4.27 1.49
C MET A 100 -10.20 2.78 1.83
N ARG A 101 -9.69 2.42 3.01
CA ARG A 101 -9.68 1.01 3.49
C ARG A 101 -11.07 0.42 3.54
N ASN A 102 -12.04 1.17 4.06
CA ASN A 102 -13.41 0.69 4.20
C ASN A 102 -14.09 0.55 2.84
N PHE A 103 -13.82 1.49 1.92
CA PHE A 103 -14.26 1.39 0.54
C PHE A 103 -13.69 0.15 -0.16
N ILE A 104 -12.37 -0.06 -0.05
CA ILE A 104 -11.66 -1.22 -0.60
C ILE A 104 -12.23 -2.53 -0.04
N LYS A 105 -12.41 -2.64 1.28
CA LYS A 105 -12.99 -3.85 1.91
C LYS A 105 -14.40 -4.15 1.42
N THR A 106 -15.25 -3.13 1.38
CA THR A 106 -16.66 -3.26 0.97
C THR A 106 -16.79 -3.69 -0.50
N LYS A 107 -15.93 -3.17 -1.37
CA LYS A 107 -15.99 -3.43 -2.82
C LYS A 107 -15.24 -4.67 -3.27
N LEU A 108 -14.18 -5.08 -2.57
CA LEU A 108 -13.33 -6.20 -2.98
C LEU A 108 -13.65 -7.52 -2.27
N ASN A 109 -14.64 -7.52 -1.36
CA ASN A 109 -15.11 -8.67 -0.58
C ASN A 109 -13.94 -9.42 0.09
N TYR A 110 -13.27 -8.71 1.01
CA TYR A 110 -12.19 -9.26 1.84
C TYR A 110 -12.50 -9.12 3.32
#